data_AF-A0AAU1I301-F1
#
_entry.id   AF-A0AAU1I301-F1
#
_cell.length_a   1.000
_cell.length_b   1.000
_cell.length_c   1.000
_cell.angle_alpha   90.00
_cell.angle_beta   90.00
_cell.angle_gamma   90.00
#
_symmetry.space_group_name_H-M   'P 1'
#
loop_
_entity.id
_entity.type
_entity.pdbx_description
1 polymer ?
#
loop_
_entity_poly.entity_id
_entity_poly.type
_entity_poly.pdbx_seq_one_letter_code
_entity_poly.pdbx_strand_id
1 'polypeptide(L)'
;MAHTTDITPTVDGQPREHSEPETFTVNLDQLNAALPSAVDEAMRTALPEQYTPELAAEFAETMVALLREQREQRPLTAAERGAEWVARWGCPGWCVTEHGQPLALESHSTAPVETTLRAEEIDCSGYSKNSERLPWMTAQVVLNGDEGEGFGRETRVWLGYGVHLAEISPAEARRALDAMRAFVTQLSAVVDFADQVAADDHPGTREAGGPTARPA
;
A
#
# COMPACT_ATOMS: atom_id res chain seq x y z
N MET A 1 36.93 -46.09 24.28
CA MET A 1 37.81 -44.94 23.99
C MET A 1 36.92 -43.83 23.48
N ALA A 2 36.63 -42.85 24.33
CA ALA A 2 35.75 -41.73 24.03
C ALA A 2 36.57 -40.65 23.31
N HIS A 3 36.22 -40.37 22.05
CA HIS A 3 36.73 -39.20 21.35
C HIS A 3 35.62 -38.15 21.35
N THR A 4 35.75 -37.22 22.30
CA THR A 4 35.09 -35.93 22.31
C THR A 4 35.72 -35.08 21.20
N THR A 5 34.94 -34.68 20.20
CA THR A 5 35.35 -33.64 19.26
C THR A 5 34.58 -32.38 19.61
N ASP A 6 35.29 -31.47 20.26
CA ASP A 6 34.90 -30.08 20.46
C ASP A 6 34.83 -29.40 19.09
N ILE A 7 33.64 -28.91 18.72
CA ILE A 7 33.46 -28.04 17.56
C ILE A 7 33.14 -26.66 18.12
N THR A 8 34.15 -25.81 18.18
CA THR A 8 33.98 -24.37 18.39
C THR A 8 33.65 -23.72 17.04
N PRO A 9 32.49 -23.07 16.85
CA PRO A 9 32.26 -22.27 15.65
C PRO A 9 32.90 -20.90 15.83
N THR A 10 34.00 -20.66 15.11
CA THR A 10 34.55 -19.32 14.90
C THR A 10 33.67 -18.61 13.87
N VAL A 11 32.78 -17.73 14.32
CA VAL A 11 32.07 -16.79 13.45
C VAL A 11 32.97 -15.57 13.29
N ASP A 12 33.71 -15.51 12.18
CA ASP A 12 34.39 -14.31 11.73
C ASP A 12 33.34 -13.24 11.40
N GLY A 13 33.09 -12.37 12.37
CA GLY A 13 32.28 -11.17 12.21
C GLY A 13 33.04 -10.12 11.42
N GLN A 14 33.09 -10.25 10.10
CA GLN A 14 33.31 -9.07 9.26
C GLN A 14 32.00 -8.26 9.20
N PRO A 15 32.03 -6.95 9.53
CA PRO A 15 30.88 -6.09 9.32
C PRO A 15 30.58 -6.05 7.82
N ARG A 16 29.35 -6.43 7.45
CA ARG A 16 28.81 -6.18 6.11
C ARG A 16 28.77 -4.67 5.92
N GLU A 17 29.65 -4.14 5.08
CA GLU A 17 29.52 -2.79 4.54
C GLU A 17 28.19 -2.75 3.78
N HIS A 18 27.19 -2.13 4.41
CA HIS A 18 25.96 -1.76 3.74
C HIS A 18 26.30 -0.59 2.83
N SER A 19 26.59 -0.87 1.55
CA SER A 19 26.54 0.15 0.52
C SER A 19 25.13 0.76 0.56
N GLU A 20 25.04 2.04 0.92
CA GLU A 20 23.78 2.76 0.85
C GLU A 20 23.26 2.65 -0.59
N PRO A 21 21.98 2.25 -0.80
CA PRO A 21 21.44 2.21 -2.14
C PRO A 21 21.50 3.62 -2.72
N GLU A 22 22.17 3.76 -3.87
CA GLU A 22 22.12 5.00 -4.65
C GLU A 22 20.66 5.36 -4.86
N THR A 23 20.20 6.42 -4.18
CA THR A 23 18.86 6.93 -4.37
C THR A 23 18.78 7.57 -5.75
N PHE A 24 18.34 6.79 -6.73
CA PHE A 24 17.91 7.30 -8.02
C PHE A 24 16.72 8.24 -7.80
N THR A 25 16.98 9.54 -7.67
CA THR A 25 15.93 10.56 -7.65
C THR A 25 15.56 10.92 -9.08
N VAL A 26 14.81 10.03 -9.75
CA VAL A 26 14.13 10.38 -10.99
C VAL A 26 12.93 11.25 -10.62
N ASN A 27 12.89 12.50 -11.11
CA ASN A 27 11.72 13.34 -10.90
C ASN A 27 10.61 13.01 -11.93
N LEU A 28 9.36 13.40 -11.64
CA LEU A 28 8.24 13.01 -12.50
C LEU A 28 8.36 13.54 -13.94
N ASP A 29 9.00 14.70 -14.13
CA ASP A 29 9.16 15.28 -15.46
C ASP A 29 10.14 14.45 -16.31
N GLN A 30 11.22 13.96 -15.68
CA GLN A 30 12.14 13.01 -16.29
C GLN A 30 11.47 11.67 -16.60
N LEU A 31 10.64 11.16 -15.68
CA LEU A 31 9.88 9.93 -15.90
C LEU A 31 8.90 10.09 -17.07
N ASN A 32 8.11 11.17 -17.09
CA ASN A 32 7.16 11.47 -18.15
C ASN A 32 7.84 11.64 -19.52
N ALA A 33 9.06 12.19 -19.55
CA ALA A 33 9.82 12.34 -20.79
C ALA A 33 10.39 11.00 -21.30
N ALA A 34 10.78 10.09 -20.40
CA ALA A 34 11.36 8.79 -20.75
C ALA A 34 10.30 7.71 -21.05
N LEU A 35 9.09 7.85 -20.50
CA LEU A 35 8.04 6.85 -20.56
C LEU A 35 7.67 6.41 -21.99
N PRO A 36 7.50 7.32 -22.97
CA PRO A 36 7.11 6.92 -24.32
C PRO A 36 8.11 5.98 -25.00
N SER A 37 9.40 6.27 -24.87
CA SER A 37 10.44 5.39 -25.43
C SER A 37 10.53 4.04 -24.72
N ALA A 38 10.35 4.04 -23.39
CA ALA A 38 10.34 2.80 -22.62
C ALA A 38 9.14 1.90 -22.96
N VAL A 39 7.95 2.47 -23.14
CA VAL A 39 6.73 1.74 -23.54
C VAL A 39 6.89 1.19 -24.96
N ASP A 40 7.40 1.99 -25.89
CA ASP A 40 7.70 1.57 -27.26
C ASP A 40 8.63 0.35 -27.32
N GLU A 41 9.75 0.39 -26.59
CA GLU A 41 10.70 -0.72 -26.51
C GLU A 41 10.09 -1.97 -25.84
N ALA A 42 9.37 -1.77 -24.73
CA ALA A 42 8.74 -2.85 -23.99
C ALA A 42 7.67 -3.57 -24.84
N MET A 43 6.81 -2.81 -25.52
CA MET A 43 5.75 -3.39 -26.35
C MET A 43 6.31 -4.12 -27.57
N ARG A 44 7.33 -3.56 -28.24
CA ARG A 44 8.02 -4.22 -29.35
C ARG A 44 8.61 -5.57 -28.95
N THR A 45 9.12 -5.66 -27.72
CA THR A 45 9.78 -6.86 -27.19
C THR A 45 8.78 -7.88 -26.66
N ALA A 46 7.81 -7.45 -25.86
CA ALA A 46 6.90 -8.33 -25.14
C ALA A 46 5.66 -8.72 -25.95
N LEU A 47 5.19 -7.86 -26.86
CA LEU A 47 3.94 -8.01 -27.59
C LEU A 47 4.12 -7.75 -29.10
N PRO A 48 5.07 -8.42 -29.79
CA PRO A 48 5.43 -8.09 -31.17
C PRO A 48 4.27 -8.24 -32.16
N GLU A 49 3.33 -9.15 -31.92
CA GLU A 49 2.17 -9.38 -32.79
C GLU A 49 1.08 -8.29 -32.67
N GLN A 50 1.08 -7.55 -31.57
CA GLN A 50 0.10 -6.49 -31.28
C GLN A 50 0.71 -5.09 -31.38
N TYR A 51 2.05 -5.00 -31.46
CA TYR A 51 2.76 -3.75 -31.48
C TYR A 51 2.45 -2.93 -32.74
N THR A 52 2.02 -1.70 -32.52
CA THR A 52 2.14 -0.61 -33.48
C THR A 52 2.72 0.61 -32.75
N PRO A 53 3.47 1.49 -33.43
CA PRO A 53 3.97 2.74 -32.84
C PRO A 53 2.83 3.61 -32.27
N GLU A 54 1.68 3.61 -32.93
CA GLU A 54 0.50 4.38 -32.52
C GLU A 54 -0.08 3.84 -31.21
N LEU A 55 -0.21 2.52 -31.09
CA LEU A 55 -0.71 1.88 -29.86
C LEU A 55 0.25 2.10 -28.70
N ALA A 56 1.56 2.00 -28.93
CA ALA A 56 2.58 2.30 -27.91
C ALA A 56 2.53 3.77 -27.46
N ALA A 57 2.31 4.70 -28.38
CA ALA A 57 2.12 6.12 -28.05
C ALA A 57 0.85 6.34 -27.20
N GLU A 58 -0.28 5.73 -27.57
CA GLU A 58 -1.53 5.82 -26.82
C GLU A 58 -1.39 5.25 -25.39
N PHE A 59 -0.73 4.11 -25.25
CA PHE A 59 -0.42 3.53 -23.92
C PHE A 59 0.47 4.48 -23.10
N ALA A 60 1.53 5.02 -23.70
CA ALA A 60 2.42 5.95 -23.01
C ALA A 60 1.70 7.23 -22.57
N GLU A 61 0.86 7.82 -23.44
CA GLU A 61 0.05 8.99 -23.12
C GLU A 61 -0.91 8.70 -21.97
N THR A 62 -1.57 7.54 -22.00
CA THR A 62 -2.47 7.09 -20.92
C THR A 62 -1.72 6.96 -19.60
N MET A 63 -0.55 6.33 -19.60
CA MET A 63 0.27 6.19 -18.40
C MET A 63 0.76 7.55 -17.88
N VAL A 64 1.18 8.46 -18.75
CA VAL A 64 1.57 9.83 -18.36
C VAL A 64 0.39 10.60 -17.76
N ALA A 65 -0.81 10.46 -18.34
CA ALA A 65 -2.02 11.09 -17.81
C ALA A 65 -2.36 10.57 -16.41
N LEU A 66 -2.31 9.25 -16.20
CA LEU A 66 -2.52 8.62 -14.88
C LEU A 66 -1.49 9.11 -13.86
N LEU A 67 -0.21 9.18 -14.22
CA LEU A 67 0.84 9.66 -13.33
C LEU A 67 0.67 11.14 -12.95
N ARG A 68 0.18 11.97 -13.87
CA ARG A 68 -0.14 13.39 -13.60
C ARG A 68 -1.33 13.52 -12.66
N GLU A 69 -2.41 12.80 -12.94
CA GLU A 69 -3.61 12.79 -12.10
C GLU A 69 -3.27 12.34 -10.67
N GLN A 70 -2.48 11.27 -10.52
CA GLN A 70 -2.00 10.83 -9.20
C GLN A 70 -1.16 11.89 -8.48
N ARG A 71 -0.35 12.68 -9.21
CA ARG A 71 0.41 13.79 -8.62
C ARG A 71 -0.50 14.91 -8.14
N GLU A 72 -1.55 15.23 -8.89
CA GLU A 72 -2.48 16.30 -8.53
C GLU A 72 -3.36 15.93 -7.33
N GLN A 73 -3.67 14.65 -7.18
CA GLN A 73 -4.52 14.15 -6.09
C GLN A 73 -3.75 13.88 -4.79
N ARG A 74 -2.42 13.70 -4.84
CA ARG A 74 -1.65 13.46 -3.62
C ARG A 74 -1.42 14.75 -2.83
N PRO A 75 -1.39 14.69 -1.49
CA PRO A 75 -1.00 15.84 -0.70
C PRO A 75 0.47 16.20 -0.97
N LEU A 76 0.76 17.51 -0.96
CA LEU A 76 2.11 18.02 -1.08
C LEU A 76 2.92 17.66 0.17
N THR A 77 4.17 17.24 -0.03
CA THR A 77 5.12 17.06 1.07
C THR A 77 5.63 18.42 1.57
N ALA A 78 6.15 18.46 2.79
CA ALA A 78 6.76 19.66 3.37
C ALA A 78 7.91 20.19 2.50
N ALA A 79 8.70 19.31 1.90
CA ALA A 79 9.76 19.71 0.97
C ALA A 79 9.21 20.40 -0.28
N GLU A 80 8.08 19.92 -0.82
CA GLU A 80 7.41 20.51 -1.98
C GLU A 80 6.71 21.84 -1.66
N ARG A 81 6.23 22.00 -0.42
CA ARG A 81 5.73 23.29 0.09
C ARG A 81 6.85 24.32 0.29
N GLY A 82 8.11 23.88 0.37
CA GLY A 82 9.29 24.72 0.35
C GLY A 82 10.00 24.88 1.70
N ALA A 83 11.22 25.43 1.66
CA ALA A 83 12.10 25.54 2.83
C ALA A 83 11.51 26.42 3.95
N GLU A 84 10.71 27.44 3.62
CA GLU A 84 10.02 28.27 4.62
C GLU A 84 9.01 27.45 5.42
N TRP A 85 8.26 26.55 4.76
CA TRP A 85 7.32 25.65 5.43
C TRP A 85 8.05 24.72 6.40
N VAL A 86 9.10 24.06 5.93
CA VAL A 86 9.94 23.17 6.75
C VAL A 86 10.48 23.91 7.97
N ALA A 87 11.01 25.11 7.79
CA ALA A 87 11.57 25.90 8.90
C ALA A 87 10.49 26.36 9.89
N ARG A 88 9.31 26.76 9.40
CA ARG A 88 8.21 27.26 10.24
C ARG A 88 7.60 26.18 11.12
N TRP A 89 7.52 24.94 10.61
CA TRP A 89 6.77 23.84 11.24
C TRP A 89 7.66 22.71 11.76
N GLY A 90 8.96 22.74 11.50
CA GLY A 90 9.89 21.67 11.91
C GLY A 90 9.66 20.34 11.20
N CYS A 91 8.90 20.32 10.10
CA CYS A 91 8.52 19.10 9.41
C CYS A 91 9.73 18.38 8.80
N PRO A 92 9.81 17.04 8.90
CA PRO A 92 10.60 16.25 7.96
C PRO A 92 10.14 16.52 6.52
N GLY A 93 11.06 16.51 5.55
CA GLY A 93 10.74 16.84 4.15
C GLY A 93 9.63 16.00 3.51
N TRP A 94 9.41 14.77 3.99
CA TRP A 94 8.36 13.84 3.53
C TRP A 94 7.00 14.05 4.20
N CYS A 95 6.89 14.90 5.23
CA CYS A 95 5.66 15.11 5.99
C CYS A 95 4.58 15.71 5.10
N VAL A 96 3.38 15.12 5.10
CA VAL A 96 2.23 15.65 4.35
C VAL A 96 1.19 16.32 5.24
N THR A 97 1.31 16.17 6.56
CA THR A 97 0.40 16.78 7.55
C THR A 97 0.22 18.28 7.27
N GLU A 98 -1.04 18.73 7.30
CA GLU A 98 -1.40 20.14 7.32
C GLU A 98 -1.42 20.62 8.75
N HIS A 99 -0.62 21.65 9.05
CA HIS A 99 -0.43 22.10 10.41
C HIS A 99 -1.35 23.28 10.76
N GLY A 100 -1.95 23.26 11.96
CA GLY A 100 -2.87 24.30 12.42
C GLY A 100 -2.19 25.45 13.17
N GLN A 101 -1.14 25.17 13.95
CA GLN A 101 -0.38 26.16 14.73
C GLN A 101 1.12 25.86 14.78
N PRO A 102 2.02 26.85 14.54
CA PRO A 102 3.46 26.59 14.46
C PRO A 102 3.97 25.87 15.71
N LEU A 103 4.73 24.80 15.50
CA LEU A 103 5.34 23.98 16.56
C LEU A 103 4.34 23.30 17.50
N ALA A 104 3.05 23.22 17.16
CA ALA A 104 2.12 22.41 17.92
C ALA A 104 2.55 20.93 17.92
N LEU A 105 2.20 20.23 19.00
CA LEU A 105 2.39 18.79 19.26
C LEU A 105 1.66 17.93 18.21
N GLU A 106 2.09 18.02 16.96
CA GLU A 106 1.38 17.46 15.82
C GLU A 106 2.19 16.30 15.24
N SER A 107 1.51 15.16 15.10
CA SER A 107 2.03 13.98 14.43
C SER A 107 2.37 14.30 12.97
N HIS A 108 3.59 13.98 12.55
CA HIS A 108 3.97 14.06 11.14
C HIS A 108 3.68 12.73 10.47
N SER A 109 3.04 12.73 9.30
CA SER A 109 2.76 11.48 8.57
C SER A 109 3.26 11.52 7.14
N THR A 110 3.51 10.34 6.57
CA THR A 110 3.56 10.17 5.12
C THR A 110 2.16 10.23 4.53
N ALA A 111 2.04 10.38 3.21
CA ALA A 111 0.80 10.03 2.54
C ALA A 111 0.46 8.55 2.78
N PRO A 112 -0.83 8.18 2.92
CA PRO A 112 -1.21 6.79 2.99
C PRO A 112 -1.02 6.07 1.66
N VAL A 113 -0.61 4.82 1.73
CA VAL A 113 -0.77 3.85 0.65
C VAL A 113 -2.11 3.16 0.87
N GLU A 114 -2.93 3.08 -0.18
CA GLU A 114 -4.31 2.59 -0.08
C GLU A 114 -4.59 1.52 -1.14
N THR A 115 -5.47 0.57 -0.81
CA THR A 115 -6.06 -0.31 -1.81
C THR A 115 -7.06 0.46 -2.68
N THR A 116 -7.12 0.15 -3.98
CA THR A 116 -8.16 0.70 -4.87
C THR A 116 -9.56 0.25 -4.46
N LEU A 117 -9.69 -1.00 -4.00
CA LEU A 117 -10.94 -1.57 -3.52
C LEU A 117 -11.41 -0.86 -2.24
N ARG A 118 -12.70 -0.51 -2.18
CA ARG A 118 -13.34 0.12 -1.03
C ARG A 118 -13.94 -0.94 -0.11
N ALA A 119 -14.01 -0.62 1.18
CA ALA A 119 -14.53 -1.53 2.19
C ALA A 119 -16.00 -1.92 1.91
N GLU A 120 -16.81 -1.01 1.38
CA GLU A 120 -18.22 -1.28 1.03
C GLU A 120 -18.41 -2.29 -0.10
N GLU A 121 -17.44 -2.44 -0.99
CA GLU A 121 -17.54 -3.33 -2.16
C GLU A 121 -17.46 -4.82 -1.75
N ILE A 122 -16.95 -5.10 -0.55
CA ILE A 122 -16.74 -6.46 -0.04
C ILE A 122 -17.41 -6.72 1.32
N ASP A 123 -17.92 -5.69 1.99
CA ASP A 123 -18.62 -5.85 3.26
C ASP A 123 -20.01 -6.46 3.05
N CYS A 124 -20.14 -7.77 3.26
CA CYS A 124 -21.42 -8.48 3.19
C CYS A 124 -22.29 -8.30 4.45
N SER A 125 -21.76 -7.66 5.49
CA SER A 125 -22.40 -7.56 6.80
C SER A 125 -23.47 -6.46 6.82
N GLY A 126 -23.36 -5.44 5.96
CA GLY A 126 -24.26 -4.30 5.90
C GLY A 126 -24.24 -3.41 7.16
N TYR A 127 -23.30 -3.66 8.09
CA TYR A 127 -23.26 -2.99 9.39
C TYR A 127 -22.57 -1.63 9.38
N SER A 128 -21.75 -1.32 8.38
CA SER A 128 -20.88 -0.15 8.43
C SER A 128 -21.28 0.95 7.43
N LYS A 129 -22.34 1.70 7.72
CA LYS A 129 -22.67 2.96 7.00
C LYS A 129 -21.52 3.99 6.99
N ASN A 130 -20.55 3.85 7.90
CA ASN A 130 -19.39 4.71 7.98
C ASN A 130 -18.21 4.26 7.09
N SER A 131 -18.32 3.14 6.38
CA SER A 131 -17.25 2.60 5.52
C SER A 131 -17.45 2.92 4.03
N GLU A 132 -18.52 3.61 3.65
CA GLU A 132 -18.96 3.80 2.25
C GLU A 132 -17.91 4.44 1.34
N ARG A 133 -16.81 4.98 1.89
CA ARG A 133 -15.71 5.56 1.12
C ARG A 133 -14.33 5.19 1.61
N LEU A 134 -14.23 4.36 2.65
CA LEU A 134 -12.94 3.99 3.19
C LEU A 134 -12.27 2.96 2.28
N PRO A 135 -10.96 3.09 2.01
CA PRO A 135 -10.21 2.01 1.39
C PRO A 135 -10.37 0.73 2.19
N TRP A 136 -10.35 -0.42 1.52
CA TRP A 136 -10.35 -1.70 2.21
C TRP A 136 -9.15 -1.80 3.16
N MET A 137 -7.95 -1.38 2.72
CA MET A 137 -6.78 -1.25 3.57
C MET A 137 -5.99 0.04 3.29
N THR A 138 -5.39 0.59 4.35
CA THR A 138 -4.45 1.72 4.27
C THR A 138 -3.23 1.50 5.14
N ALA A 139 -2.09 2.08 4.77
CA ALA A 139 -0.91 2.11 5.63
C ALA A 139 -0.15 3.44 5.49
N GLN A 140 0.32 4.00 6.61
CA GLN A 140 1.16 5.19 6.61
C GLN A 140 2.15 5.17 7.78
N VAL A 141 3.30 5.83 7.58
CA VAL A 141 4.23 6.09 8.68
C VAL A 141 3.75 7.32 9.44
N VAL A 142 3.77 7.23 10.76
CA VAL A 142 3.46 8.34 11.66
C VAL A 142 4.63 8.57 12.59
N LEU A 143 4.99 9.82 12.77
CA LEU A 143 6.00 10.26 13.69
C LEU A 143 5.36 11.14 14.74
N ASN A 144 5.32 10.62 15.96
CA ASN A 144 4.86 11.34 17.12
C ASN A 144 6.09 11.95 17.80
N GLY A 145 6.12 13.28 17.88
CA GLY A 145 7.03 14.01 18.75
C GLY A 145 6.24 14.48 19.97
N ASP A 146 6.72 14.19 21.17
CA ASP A 146 6.22 14.79 22.40
C ASP A 146 7.20 15.88 22.88
N GLU A 147 6.73 16.86 23.64
CA GLU A 147 7.54 18.04 23.98
C GLU A 147 8.69 17.69 24.96
N GLY A 148 9.89 18.17 24.60
CA GLY A 148 11.08 18.19 25.44
C GLY A 148 12.12 17.13 25.10
N GLU A 149 13.40 17.46 25.30
CA GLU A 149 14.54 16.53 25.17
C GLU A 149 14.40 15.24 26.03
N GLY A 150 13.39 15.18 26.92
CA GLY A 150 13.12 14.07 27.83
C GLY A 150 12.10 13.03 27.36
N PHE A 151 11.17 13.33 26.44
CA PHE A 151 10.08 12.41 26.05
C PHE A 151 10.30 11.70 24.70
N GLY A 152 11.32 12.10 23.96
CA GLY A 152 11.81 11.38 22.79
C GLY A 152 10.90 11.50 21.57
N ARG A 153 11.29 10.78 20.52
CA ARG A 153 10.63 10.76 19.22
C ARG A 153 10.23 9.32 18.92
N GLU A 154 8.97 9.09 18.58
CA GLU A 154 8.49 7.75 18.28
C GLU A 154 7.97 7.63 16.84
N THR A 155 8.50 6.64 16.11
CA THR A 155 8.01 6.25 14.80
C THR A 155 7.04 5.09 14.95
N ARG A 156 5.83 5.27 14.43
CA ARG A 156 4.77 4.27 14.37
C ARG A 156 4.35 4.04 12.92
N VAL A 157 3.61 2.96 12.70
CA VAL A 157 2.88 2.69 11.47
C VAL A 157 1.41 2.62 11.83
N TRP A 158 0.60 3.40 11.12
CA TRP A 158 -0.84 3.27 11.15
C TRP A 158 -1.27 2.32 10.04
N LEU A 159 -2.01 1.27 10.40
CA LEU A 159 -2.59 0.29 9.49
C LEU A 159 -4.12 0.34 9.62
N GLY A 160 -4.77 0.88 8.59
CA GLY A 160 -6.23 0.92 8.49
C GLY A 160 -6.77 -0.32 7.79
N TYR A 161 -7.89 -0.85 8.27
CA TYR A 161 -8.62 -1.96 7.64
C TYR A 161 -10.13 -1.74 7.83
N GLY A 162 -10.77 -1.22 6.78
CA GLY A 162 -12.13 -0.68 6.87
C GLY A 162 -12.22 0.46 7.89
N VAL A 163 -13.10 0.31 8.89
CA VAL A 163 -13.34 1.31 9.95
C VAL A 163 -12.34 1.24 11.11
N HIS A 164 -11.44 0.26 11.10
CA HIS A 164 -10.49 0.04 12.18
C HIS A 164 -9.12 0.62 11.84
N LEU A 165 -8.42 1.08 12.86
CA LEU A 165 -7.06 1.61 12.78
C LEU A 165 -6.20 0.96 13.86
N ALA A 166 -5.09 0.37 13.45
CA ALA A 166 -4.06 -0.11 14.36
C ALA A 166 -2.86 0.84 14.32
N GLU A 167 -2.34 1.21 15.49
CA GLU A 167 -1.05 1.87 15.63
C GLU A 167 -0.02 0.86 16.16
N ILE A 168 1.02 0.60 15.37
CA ILE A 168 2.00 -0.45 15.65
C ILE A 168 3.43 0.07 15.45
N SER A 169 4.40 -0.57 16.10
CA SER A 169 5.82 -0.29 15.87
C SER A 169 6.28 -0.77 14.48
N PRO A 170 7.41 -0.26 13.95
CA PRO A 170 7.97 -0.75 12.68
C PRO A 170 8.27 -2.26 12.68
N ALA A 171 8.70 -2.81 13.82
CA ALA A 171 8.95 -4.24 13.96
C ALA A 171 7.65 -5.06 13.90
N GLU A 172 6.58 -4.58 14.53
CA GLU A 172 5.24 -5.17 14.43
C GLU A 172 4.68 -5.07 13.01
N ALA A 173 4.86 -3.93 12.34
CA ALA A 173 4.46 -3.76 10.95
C ALA A 173 5.17 -4.75 10.02
N ARG A 174 6.46 -5.04 10.25
CA ARG A 174 7.19 -6.08 9.52
C ARG A 174 6.57 -7.47 9.74
N ARG A 175 6.26 -7.82 10.99
CA ARG A 175 5.58 -9.09 11.31
C ARG A 175 4.20 -9.18 10.67
N ALA A 176 3.42 -8.11 10.72
CA ALA A 176 2.11 -8.04 10.09
C ALA A 176 2.23 -8.23 8.57
N LEU A 177 3.19 -7.56 7.93
CA LEU A 177 3.44 -7.71 6.49
C LEU A 177 3.81 -9.15 6.11
N ASP A 178 4.67 -9.81 6.88
CA ASP A 178 5.04 -11.19 6.61
C ASP A 178 3.86 -12.15 6.80
N ALA A 179 3.02 -11.91 7.81
CA ALA A 179 1.77 -12.65 8.00
C ALA A 179 0.78 -12.43 6.84
N MET A 180 0.64 -11.18 6.36
CA MET A 180 -0.22 -10.86 5.21
C MET A 180 0.27 -11.54 3.94
N ARG A 181 1.57 -11.57 3.68
CA ARG A 181 2.14 -12.30 2.53
C ARG A 181 1.81 -13.79 2.57
N ALA A 182 1.98 -14.42 3.73
CA ALA A 182 1.62 -15.82 3.92
C ALA A 182 0.11 -16.05 3.76
N PHE A 183 -0.72 -15.12 4.26
CA PHE A 183 -2.17 -15.17 4.10
C PHE A 183 -2.59 -15.06 2.63
N VAL A 184 -2.00 -14.16 1.84
CA VAL A 184 -2.32 -14.01 0.40
C VAL A 184 -2.12 -15.32 -0.35
N THR A 185 -1.06 -16.07 -0.05
CA THR A 185 -0.86 -17.41 -0.64
C THR A 185 -2.01 -18.36 -0.31
N GLN A 186 -2.48 -18.37 0.94
CA GLN A 186 -3.59 -19.23 1.36
C GLN A 186 -4.93 -18.77 0.76
N LEU A 187 -5.16 -17.45 0.72
CA LEU A 187 -6.34 -16.85 0.11
C LEU A 187 -6.45 -17.22 -1.37
N SER A 188 -5.32 -17.21 -2.11
CA SER A 188 -5.31 -17.65 -3.51
C SER A 188 -5.86 -19.06 -3.67
N ALA A 189 -5.44 -20.01 -2.82
CA ALA A 189 -5.95 -21.37 -2.86
C ALA A 189 -7.45 -21.47 -2.52
N VAL A 190 -7.95 -20.60 -1.63
CA VAL A 190 -9.39 -20.51 -1.32
C VAL A 190 -10.16 -19.98 -2.52
N VAL A 191 -9.64 -18.97 -3.23
CA VAL A 191 -10.26 -18.43 -4.44
C VAL A 191 -10.31 -19.49 -5.55
N ASP A 192 -9.20 -20.19 -5.80
CA ASP A 192 -9.17 -21.29 -6.79
C ASP A 192 -10.19 -22.38 -6.47
N PHE A 193 -10.38 -22.68 -5.18
CA PHE A 193 -11.38 -23.65 -4.73
C PHE A 193 -12.80 -23.09 -4.85
N ALA A 194 -13.01 -21.81 -4.54
CA ALA A 194 -14.31 -21.16 -4.72
C ALA A 194 -14.75 -21.18 -6.18
N ASP A 195 -13.83 -20.94 -7.14
CA ASP A 195 -14.11 -21.03 -8.58
C ASP A 195 -14.53 -22.45 -8.99
N GLN A 196 -13.91 -23.48 -8.42
CA GLN A 196 -14.29 -24.87 -8.68
C GLN A 196 -15.70 -25.17 -8.18
N VAL A 197 -16.06 -24.71 -6.98
CA VAL A 197 -17.40 -24.90 -6.40
C VAL A 197 -18.44 -24.12 -7.18
N ALA A 198 -18.14 -22.88 -7.55
CA ALA A 198 -19.05 -22.01 -8.29
C ALA A 198 -19.42 -22.54 -9.68
N ALA A 199 -18.62 -23.46 -10.25
CA ALA A 199 -18.96 -24.12 -11.52
C ALA A 199 -20.26 -24.93 -11.47
N ASP A 200 -20.64 -25.43 -10.28
CA ASP A 200 -21.88 -26.18 -10.05
C ASP A 200 -23.04 -25.30 -9.53
N ASP A 201 -22.80 -24.00 -9.32
CA ASP A 201 -23.81 -23.06 -8.87
C ASP A 201 -24.86 -22.85 -9.95
N HIS A 202 -26.13 -22.84 -9.53
CA HIS A 202 -27.27 -22.56 -10.37
C HIS A 202 -28.22 -21.60 -9.66
N PRO A 203 -28.92 -20.71 -10.39
CA PRO A 203 -29.89 -19.82 -9.78
C PRO A 203 -31.00 -20.64 -9.11
N GLY A 204 -31.31 -20.31 -7.86
CA GLY A 204 -32.41 -20.94 -7.15
C GLY A 204 -33.73 -20.72 -7.88
N THR A 205 -34.40 -21.80 -8.28
CA THR A 205 -35.75 -21.72 -8.85
C THR A 205 -36.74 -21.43 -7.73
N ARG A 206 -37.26 -20.20 -7.66
CA ARG A 206 -38.39 -19.89 -6.76
C ARG A 206 -39.68 -20.49 -7.33
N GLU A 207 -39.81 -21.81 -7.29
CA GLU A 207 -41.08 -22.52 -7.47
C GLU A 207 -41.16 -23.74 -6.53
N ALA A 208 -41.44 -23.49 -5.25
CA ALA A 208 -41.99 -24.51 -4.34
C ALA A 208 -42.68 -23.82 -3.15
N GLY A 209 -43.76 -23.09 -3.39
CA GLY A 209 -44.50 -22.43 -2.30
C GLY A 209 -45.55 -21.44 -2.75
N GLY A 210 -46.37 -21.79 -3.75
CA GLY A 210 -47.67 -21.12 -3.91
C GLY A 210 -48.51 -21.36 -2.64
N PRO A 211 -49.24 -20.35 -2.13
CA PRO A 211 -50.01 -20.51 -0.90
C PRO A 211 -51.06 -21.62 -1.09
N THR A 212 -50.87 -22.76 -0.44
CA THR A 212 -51.93 -23.76 -0.31
C THR A 212 -53.01 -23.14 0.58
N ALA A 213 -54.14 -22.76 -0.04
CA ALA A 213 -55.34 -22.37 0.68
C ALA A 213 -55.69 -23.45 1.71
N ARG A 214 -55.79 -23.06 2.99
CA ARG A 214 -56.35 -23.93 4.03
C ARG A 214 -57.83 -24.18 3.67
N PRO A 215 -58.29 -25.44 3.54
CA PRO A 215 -59.72 -25.70 3.46
C PRO A 215 -60.38 -25.32 4.79
N ALA A 216 -61.58 -24.78 4.67
CA ALA A 216 -62.43 -24.27 5.75
C ALA A 216 -62.83 -25.34 6.77
#